data_AF-A0A8B7JIG1-F1
#
_entry.id   AF-A0A8B7JIG1-F1
#
_cell.length_a   1.000
_cell.length_b   1.000
_cell.length_c   1.000
_cell.angle_alpha   90.00
_cell.angle_beta   90.00
_cell.angle_gamma   90.00
#
_symmetry.space_group_name_H-M   'P 1'
#
loop_
_entity.id
_entity.type
_entity.pdbx_description
1 polymer ?
#
loop_
_entity_poly.entity_id
_entity_poly.type
_entity_poly.pdbx_seq_one_letter_code
_entity_poly.pdbx_strand_id
1 'polypeptide(L)'
;MMIHELLRQIFHLFSKNLPESVWNASCIEKFQNGIHQQIEELETCLVEELSKGRNSSRTGVLNSTTLSVKKYFRRITNFLEDKQYSHCSWEAVRMEVRTCFIFIDCLMRKHMA
;
A
#
# COMPACT_ATOMS: atom_id res chain seq x y z
N MET A 1 8.99 6.90 0.99
CA MET A 1 9.13 6.10 -0.26
C MET A 1 8.70 4.64 -0.11
N MET A 2 9.18 3.84 0.87
CA MET A 2 8.61 2.48 1.10
C MET A 2 7.11 2.53 1.48
N ILE A 3 6.75 3.38 2.45
CA ILE A 3 5.36 3.56 2.90
C ILE A 3 4.47 4.05 1.74
N HIS A 4 4.97 5.00 0.95
CA HIS A 4 4.29 5.47 -0.26
C HIS A 4 4.01 4.33 -1.25
N GLU A 5 4.99 3.47 -1.54
CA GLU A 5 4.75 2.31 -2.41
C GLU A 5 3.75 1.31 -1.79
N LEU A 6 3.84 1.02 -0.48
CA LEU A 6 2.89 0.15 0.21
C LEU A 6 1.45 0.67 0.07
N LEU A 7 1.22 1.96 0.34
CA LEU A 7 -0.10 2.58 0.23
C LEU A 7 -0.63 2.54 -1.20
N ARG A 8 0.22 2.80 -2.21
CA ARG A 8 -0.18 2.68 -3.63
C ARG A 8 -0.61 1.26 -3.99
N GLN A 9 0.14 0.24 -3.54
CA GLN A 9 -0.22 -1.15 -3.83
C GLN A 9 -1.53 -1.56 -3.14
N ILE A 10 -1.76 -1.11 -1.90
CA ILE A 10 -3.04 -1.32 -1.19
C ILE A 10 -4.16 -0.61 -1.96
N PHE A 11 -4.00 0.65 -2.34
CA PHE A 11 -5.02 1.37 -3.11
C PHE A 11 -5.36 0.63 -4.40
N HIS A 12 -4.35 0.16 -5.15
CA HIS A 12 -4.57 -0.60 -6.38
C HIS A 12 -5.34 -1.90 -6.15
N LEU A 13 -4.96 -2.66 -5.11
CA LEU A 13 -5.59 -3.92 -4.73
C LEU A 13 -7.08 -3.75 -4.43
N PHE A 14 -7.45 -2.66 -3.74
CA PHE A 14 -8.84 -2.36 -3.40
C PHE A 14 -9.58 -1.56 -4.49
N SER A 15 -8.92 -1.22 -5.59
CA SER A 15 -9.56 -0.53 -6.72
C SER A 15 -9.97 -1.48 -7.85
N LYS A 16 -9.59 -2.76 -7.75
CA LYS A 16 -9.85 -3.77 -8.77
C LYS A 16 -10.60 -4.95 -8.17
N ASN A 17 -11.65 -5.39 -8.88
CA ASN A 17 -12.29 -6.68 -8.68
C ASN A 17 -12.76 -6.97 -7.25
N LEU A 18 -13.24 -5.94 -6.51
CA LEU A 18 -13.97 -6.23 -5.29
C LEU A 18 -15.27 -6.95 -5.65
N PRO A 19 -15.58 -8.09 -5.01
CA PRO A 19 -16.86 -8.72 -5.19
C PRO A 19 -17.94 -7.78 -4.65
N GLU A 20 -18.95 -7.47 -5.47
CA GLU A 20 -20.08 -6.59 -5.12
C GLU A 20 -20.79 -6.98 -3.81
N SER A 21 -20.67 -8.25 -3.40
CA SER A 21 -21.34 -8.82 -2.23
C SER A 21 -20.47 -8.94 -0.98
N VAL A 22 -19.15 -8.71 -1.08
CA VAL A 22 -18.25 -9.08 0.03
C VAL A 22 -18.23 -7.99 1.10
N TRP A 23 -18.11 -6.70 0.75
CA TRP A 23 -17.99 -5.61 1.73
C TRP A 23 -18.90 -4.41 1.42
N ASN A 24 -19.25 -3.63 2.45
CA ASN A 24 -20.07 -2.43 2.31
C ASN A 24 -19.36 -1.40 1.43
N ALA A 25 -19.97 -1.04 0.29
CA ALA A 25 -19.39 -0.14 -0.70
C ALA A 25 -18.97 1.22 -0.12
N SER A 26 -19.77 1.80 0.79
CA SER A 26 -19.44 3.07 1.45
C SER A 26 -18.22 2.95 2.36
N CYS A 27 -18.04 1.81 3.02
CA CYS A 27 -16.84 1.56 3.83
C CYS A 27 -15.59 1.47 2.95
N ILE A 28 -15.69 0.82 1.79
CA ILE A 28 -14.57 0.69 0.85
C ILE A 28 -14.22 2.04 0.24
N GLU A 29 -15.20 2.82 -0.19
CA GLU A 29 -14.99 4.15 -0.72
C GLU A 29 -14.27 5.05 0.30
N LYS A 30 -14.75 5.08 1.55
CA LYS A 30 -14.07 5.84 2.63
C LYS A 30 -12.64 5.38 2.86
N PHE A 31 -12.40 4.07 2.81
CA PHE A 31 -11.07 3.51 2.98
C PHE A 31 -10.14 3.89 1.82
N GLN A 32 -10.60 3.78 0.57
CA GLN A 32 -9.85 4.19 -0.62
C GLN A 32 -9.53 5.67 -0.60
N ASN A 33 -10.51 6.53 -0.26
CA ASN A 33 -10.32 7.97 -0.17
C ASN A 33 -9.29 8.33 0.92
N GLY A 34 -9.35 7.68 2.09
CA GLY A 34 -8.38 7.88 3.15
C GLY A 34 -6.95 7.49 2.75
N ILE A 35 -6.78 6.38 2.02
CA ILE A 35 -5.46 5.98 1.49
C ILE A 35 -4.99 6.96 0.42
N HIS A 36 -5.87 7.37 -0.48
CA HIS A 36 -5.54 8.30 -1.56
C HIS A 36 -5.02 9.62 -1.00
N GLN A 37 -5.71 10.18 -0.01
CA GLN A 37 -5.26 11.39 0.67
C GLN A 37 -3.84 11.22 1.28
N GLN A 38 -3.56 10.10 1.96
CA GLN A 38 -2.22 9.85 2.52
C GLN A 38 -1.14 9.72 1.43
N ILE A 39 -1.49 9.20 0.25
CA ILE A 39 -0.57 9.13 -0.89
C ILE A 39 -0.22 10.54 -1.36
N GLU A 40 -1.21 11.41 -1.55
CA GLU A 40 -1.01 12.80 -2.00
C GLU A 40 -0.15 13.61 -1.01
N GLU A 41 -0.41 13.46 0.29
CA GLU A 41 0.38 14.08 1.35
C GLU A 41 1.86 13.64 1.28
N LEU A 42 2.11 12.34 1.13
CA LEU A 42 3.46 11.80 1.01
C LEU A 42 4.17 12.23 -0.27
N GLU A 43 3.45 12.36 -1.39
CA GLU A 43 4.01 12.83 -2.66
C GLU A 43 4.49 14.28 -2.55
N THR A 44 3.72 15.12 -1.88
CA THR A 44 4.10 16.52 -1.60
C THR A 44 5.42 16.58 -0.82
N CYS A 45 5.55 15.78 0.26
CA CYS A 45 6.80 15.69 1.02
C CYS A 45 7.98 15.16 0.18
N LEU A 46 7.75 14.20 -0.71
CA LEU A 46 8.81 13.63 -1.56
C LEU A 46 9.36 14.66 -2.57
N VAL A 47 8.49 15.48 -3.15
CA VAL A 47 8.88 16.54 -4.08
C VAL A 47 9.77 17.57 -3.38
N GLU A 48 9.43 17.96 -2.15
CA GLU A 48 10.24 18.88 -1.33
C GLU A 48 11.62 18.31 -0.96
N GLU A 49 11.71 17.00 -0.70
CA GLU A 49 13.00 16.37 -0.38
C GLU A 49 13.91 16.19 -1.60
N LEU A 50 13.32 16.01 -2.79
CA LEU A 50 14.08 15.95 -4.05
C LEU A 50 14.62 17.32 -4.47
N SER A 51 13.86 18.39 -4.26
CA SER A 51 14.31 19.76 -4.57
C SER A 51 15.48 20.23 -3.69
N LYS A 52 15.64 19.65 -2.50
CA LYS A 52 16.77 19.90 -1.58
C LYS A 52 18.06 19.13 -1.94
N GLY A 53 18.11 18.39 -3.05
CA GLY A 53 19.35 17.81 -3.60
C GLY A 53 20.01 16.68 -2.78
N ARG A 54 19.32 16.11 -1.79
CA ARG A 54 19.94 15.22 -0.77
C ARG A 54 20.20 13.76 -1.18
N ASN A 55 19.79 13.28 -2.35
CA ASN A 55 19.46 11.85 -2.52
C ASN A 55 20.07 11.08 -3.73
N SER A 56 21.24 11.45 -4.26
CA SER A 56 21.84 10.72 -5.41
C SER A 56 22.35 9.29 -5.09
N SER A 57 22.67 8.98 -3.82
CA SER A 57 23.14 7.65 -3.39
C SER A 57 22.00 6.73 -2.86
N ARG A 58 20.89 7.29 -2.38
CA ARG A 58 19.75 6.54 -1.81
C ARG A 58 18.81 5.94 -2.86
N THR A 59 18.91 6.36 -4.11
CA THR A 59 18.05 5.92 -5.23
C THR A 59 18.12 4.42 -5.49
N GLY A 60 19.31 3.80 -5.44
CA GLY A 60 19.48 2.36 -5.73
C GLY A 60 18.79 1.45 -4.70
N VAL A 61 19.06 1.66 -3.41
CA VAL A 61 18.45 0.89 -2.30
C VAL A 61 16.92 1.04 -2.29
N LEU A 62 16.47 2.25 -2.60
CA LEU A 62 15.08 2.61 -2.57
C LEU A 62 14.29 2.03 -3.75
N ASN A 63 14.91 1.92 -4.92
CA ASN A 63 14.37 1.21 -6.07
C ASN A 63 14.24 -0.30 -5.78
N SER A 64 15.23 -0.91 -5.14
CA SER A 64 15.18 -2.32 -4.73
C SER A 64 14.07 -2.61 -3.71
N THR A 65 13.88 -1.70 -2.75
CA THR A 65 12.81 -1.78 -1.74
C THR A 65 11.43 -1.69 -2.40
N THR A 66 11.24 -0.70 -3.28
CA THR A 66 10.00 -0.52 -4.06
C THR A 66 9.67 -1.76 -4.89
N LEU A 67 10.67 -2.35 -5.55
CA LEU A 67 10.49 -3.59 -6.32
C LEU A 67 10.07 -4.76 -5.44
N SER A 68 10.61 -4.86 -4.23
CA SER A 68 10.27 -5.91 -3.27
C SER A 68 8.82 -5.81 -2.81
N VAL A 69 8.34 -4.59 -2.53
CA VAL A 69 6.93 -4.32 -2.21
C VAL A 69 6.02 -4.72 -3.37
N LYS A 70 6.35 -4.32 -4.60
CA LYS A 70 5.58 -4.71 -5.81
C LYS A 70 5.51 -6.23 -6.00
N LYS A 71 6.62 -6.94 -5.79
CA LYS A 71 6.65 -8.41 -5.88
C LYS A 71 5.77 -9.07 -4.82
N TYR A 72 5.75 -8.50 -3.61
CA TYR A 72 4.90 -8.99 -2.53
C TYR A 72 3.42 -8.81 -2.85
N PHE A 73 2.97 -7.63 -3.28
CA PHE A 73 1.57 -7.43 -3.66
C PHE A 73 1.16 -8.22 -4.90
N ARG A 74 2.07 -8.47 -5.84
CA ARG A 74 1.81 -9.39 -6.94
C ARG A 74 1.49 -10.80 -6.45
N ARG A 75 2.15 -11.31 -5.40
CA ARG A 75 1.81 -12.62 -4.81
C ARG A 75 0.42 -12.61 -4.20
N ILE A 76 0.00 -11.50 -3.58
CA ILE A 76 -1.35 -11.32 -3.04
C ILE A 76 -2.39 -11.35 -4.17
N THR A 77 -2.15 -10.63 -5.26
CA THR A 77 -3.04 -10.64 -6.43
C THR A 77 -3.14 -12.04 -7.05
N ASN A 78 -2.01 -12.72 -7.26
CA ASN A 78 -2.01 -14.10 -7.76
C ASN A 78 -2.79 -15.04 -6.81
N PHE A 79 -2.63 -14.88 -5.50
CA PHE A 79 -3.39 -15.66 -4.52
C PHE A 79 -4.91 -15.43 -4.65
N LEU A 80 -5.35 -14.18 -4.86
CA LEU A 80 -6.77 -13.89 -5.10
C LEU A 80 -7.27 -14.53 -6.40
N GLU A 81 -6.48 -14.47 -7.47
CA GLU A 81 -6.80 -15.11 -8.76
C GLU A 81 -6.92 -16.63 -8.61
N ASP A 82 -5.95 -17.28 -7.97
CA ASP A 82 -5.94 -18.73 -7.70
C ASP A 82 -7.13 -19.17 -6.85
N LYS A 83 -7.63 -18.30 -5.98
CA LYS A 83 -8.80 -18.53 -5.12
C LYS A 83 -10.10 -17.97 -5.72
N GLN A 84 -10.08 -17.57 -6.99
CA GLN A 84 -11.23 -17.04 -7.73
C GLN A 84 -11.96 -15.92 -6.98
N TYR A 85 -11.20 -15.07 -6.28
CA TYR A 85 -11.74 -13.92 -5.54
C TYR A 85 -12.84 -14.31 -4.54
N SER A 86 -12.78 -15.52 -3.97
CA SER A 86 -13.73 -15.97 -2.95
C SER A 86 -13.78 -15.04 -1.73
N HIS A 87 -14.90 -15.07 -0.99
CA HIS A 87 -15.04 -14.31 0.25
C HIS A 87 -13.91 -14.64 1.24
N CYS A 88 -13.59 -15.92 1.45
CA CYS A 88 -12.51 -16.33 2.36
C CYS A 88 -11.12 -15.81 1.95
N SER A 89 -10.82 -15.77 0.65
CA SER A 89 -9.56 -15.19 0.18
C SER A 89 -9.49 -13.69 0.41
N TRP A 90 -10.60 -12.96 0.25
CA TRP A 90 -10.63 -11.53 0.57
C TRP A 90 -10.50 -11.24 2.06
N GLU A 91 -11.07 -12.08 2.93
CA GLU A 91 -10.84 -11.97 4.38
C GLU A 91 -9.38 -12.21 4.76
N ALA A 92 -8.70 -13.18 4.12
CA ALA A 92 -7.27 -13.37 4.30
C ALA A 92 -6.45 -12.14 3.87
N VAL A 93 -6.76 -11.59 2.68
CA VAL A 93 -6.11 -10.37 2.18
C VAL A 93 -6.36 -9.17 3.09
N ARG A 94 -7.57 -9.03 3.64
CA ARG A 94 -7.89 -7.97 4.61
C ARG A 94 -7.01 -8.07 5.86
N MET A 95 -6.78 -9.28 6.38
CA MET A 95 -5.89 -9.49 7.52
C MET A 95 -4.44 -9.14 7.19
N GLU A 96 -3.99 -9.48 5.99
CA GLU A 96 -2.64 -9.11 5.52
C GLU A 96 -2.47 -7.59 5.38
N VAL A 97 -3.49 -6.90 4.87
CA VAL A 97 -3.51 -5.44 4.74
C VAL A 97 -3.51 -4.76 6.12
N ARG A 98 -4.25 -5.29 7.09
CA ARG A 98 -4.17 -4.82 8.49
C ARG A 98 -2.75 -4.95 9.04
N THR A 99 -2.07 -6.06 8.77
CA THR A 99 -0.67 -6.27 9.16
C THR A 99 0.26 -5.24 8.50
N CYS A 100 0.01 -4.88 7.23
CA CYS A 100 0.74 -3.81 6.57
C CYS A 100 0.58 -2.46 7.28
N PHE A 101 -0.63 -2.10 7.74
CA PHE A 101 -0.85 -0.85 8.48
C PHE A 101 -0.16 -0.84 9.85
N ILE A 102 -0.16 -1.97 10.56
CA ILE A 102 0.60 -2.11 11.82
C ILE A 102 2.10 -1.90 11.56
N PHE A 103 2.62 -2.49 10.48
CA PHE A 103 4.01 -2.31 10.08
C PHE A 103 4.33 -0.85 9.72
N ILE A 104 3.45 -0.18 8.97
CA ILE A 104 3.59 1.26 8.66
C ILE A 104 3.63 2.09 9.94
N ASP A 105 2.70 1.87 10.87
CA ASP A 105 2.66 2.56 12.15
C ASP A 105 3.95 2.36 12.97
N CYS A 106 4.46 1.12 13.02
CA CYS A 106 5.75 0.83 13.65
C CYS A 106 6.92 1.57 12.99
N LEU A 107 6.95 1.65 11.66
CA LEU A 107 7.98 2.38 10.93
C LEU A 107 7.90 3.89 11.19
N MET A 108 6.68 4.44 11.22
CA MET A 108 6.46 5.86 11.47
C MET A 108 6.91 6.25 12.89
N ARG A 109 6.58 5.44 13.90
CA ARG A 109 7.03 5.68 15.29
C ARG A 109 8.55 5.67 15.44
N LYS A 110 9.24 4.76 14.73
CA LYS A 110 10.71 4.69 14.74
C LYS A 110 11.39 5.93 14.11
N HIS A 111 10.68 6.67 13.27
CA HIS A 111 11.20 7.88 12.63
C HIS A 111 10.90 9.15 13.45
N MET A 112 10.01 9.07 14.44
CA MET A 112 9.65 10.20 15.33
C MET A 112 10.34 10.14 16.70
N ALA A 113 11.17 9.13 16.96
CA ALA A 113 12.04 9.01 18.12
C ALA A 113 13.49 9.25 17.71
#